data_AF-A0ABD5Q8F9-F1
#
_entry.id   AF-A0ABD5Q8F9-F1
#
_cell.length_a   1.000
_cell.length_b   1.000
_cell.length_c   1.000
_cell.angle_alpha   90.00
_cell.angle_beta   90.00
_cell.angle_gamma   90.00
#
_symmetry.space_group_name_H-M   'P 1'
#
loop_
_entity.id
_entity.type
_entity.pdbx_description
1 polymer ?
#
loop_
_entity_poly.entity_id
_entity_poly.type
_entity_poly.pdbx_seq_one_letter_code
_entity_poly.pdbx_strand_id
1 'polypeptide(L)'
;MKPNQSGFTPPDRRPQTNSLILSWFERYADYGTYGLLAGTVLCLAALFTNPVPDPSFPWFTVPAEFRLSYAQPRIEHWPVTYTLGIWLWVFCLPSMFLRGYRRYGSVAGTDPSVWLTALPVTFMLGVTTYCRFFWPKLHPASWNAPSYTFVCWGYCSSYVPLWSNLAYAVALFGVGTVVLAYRRSKWVKHALATFGVLALPLGIPVLYEAYRRHAIGGESR
;
A
#
# COMPACT_ATOMS: atom_id res chain seq x y z
N MET A 1 61.91 19.76 -20.23
CA MET A 1 60.80 20.12 -19.33
C MET A 1 59.49 19.71 -20.00
N LYS A 2 58.80 18.68 -19.49
CA LYS A 2 57.45 18.28 -19.93
C LYS A 2 56.45 18.73 -18.84
N PRO A 3 55.27 19.25 -19.21
CA PRO A 3 54.34 19.83 -18.25
C PRO A 3 53.62 18.74 -17.44
N ASN A 4 53.40 19.08 -16.18
CA ASN A 4 52.72 18.30 -15.16
C ASN A 4 51.21 18.24 -15.49
N GLN A 5 50.69 17.07 -15.85
CA GLN A 5 49.24 16.87 -16.01
C GLN A 5 48.63 16.64 -14.63
N SER A 6 48.08 17.70 -14.05
CA SER A 6 47.18 17.61 -12.90
C SER A 6 45.89 16.89 -13.32
N GLY A 7 45.77 15.63 -12.94
CA GLY A 7 44.56 14.85 -13.13
C GLY A 7 43.40 15.45 -12.32
N PHE A 8 42.51 16.15 -13.01
CA PHE A 8 41.17 16.42 -12.51
C PHE A 8 40.39 15.10 -12.56
N THR A 9 40.27 14.42 -11.41
CA THR A 9 39.28 13.37 -11.24
C THR A 9 37.91 14.04 -11.13
N PRO A 10 37.00 13.89 -12.12
CA PRO A 10 35.65 14.40 -11.98
C PRO A 10 34.99 13.74 -10.76
N PRO A 11 34.14 14.45 -10.00
CA PRO A 11 33.43 13.87 -8.88
C PRO A 11 32.64 12.65 -9.37
N ASP A 12 32.85 11.54 -8.68
CA ASP A 12 32.19 10.24 -8.85
C ASP A 12 30.68 10.47 -8.94
N ARG A 13 30.17 10.50 -10.18
CA ARG A 13 28.76 10.78 -10.50
C ARG A 13 27.93 9.53 -10.22
N ARG A 14 27.99 9.00 -8.99
CA ARG A 14 27.01 8.00 -8.52
C ARG A 14 25.62 8.62 -8.65
N PRO A 15 24.59 7.87 -9.07
CA PRO A 15 23.39 8.49 -9.60
C PRO A 15 22.62 9.18 -8.46
N GLN A 16 22.57 10.52 -8.46
CA GLN A 16 21.73 11.31 -7.55
C GLN A 16 20.27 10.83 -7.54
N THR A 17 19.80 10.24 -8.65
CA THR A 17 18.48 9.62 -8.76
C THR A 17 18.27 8.49 -7.75
N ASN A 18 19.31 7.74 -7.39
CA ASN A 18 19.20 6.62 -6.47
C ASN A 18 19.00 7.05 -5.02
N SER A 19 19.67 8.13 -4.61
CA SER A 19 19.47 8.70 -3.27
C SER A 19 18.09 9.35 -3.14
N LEU A 20 17.59 10.00 -4.20
CA LEU A 20 16.26 10.61 -4.19
C LEU A 20 15.14 9.57 -4.02
N ILE A 21 15.13 8.50 -4.82
CA ILE A 21 14.11 7.45 -4.74
C ILE A 21 14.14 6.78 -3.36
N LEU A 22 15.32 6.43 -2.85
CA LEU A 22 15.45 5.81 -1.54
C LEU A 22 14.92 6.72 -0.42
N SER A 23 15.30 8.01 -0.45
CA SER A 23 14.82 9.00 0.53
C SER A 23 13.30 9.21 0.47
N TRP A 24 12.68 9.06 -0.70
CA TRP A 24 11.22 9.12 -0.84
C TRP A 24 10.55 7.96 -0.10
N PHE A 25 11.06 6.73 -0.27
CA PHE A 25 10.51 5.55 0.43
C PHE A 25 10.69 5.64 1.95
N GLU A 26 11.81 6.20 2.41
CA GLU A 26 12.04 6.46 3.83
C GLU A 26 11.03 7.45 4.40
N ARG A 27 10.85 8.60 3.73
CA ARG A 27 9.83 9.59 4.10
C ARG A 27 8.43 9.00 4.07
N TYR A 28 8.10 8.20 3.06
CA TYR A 28 6.81 7.54 2.97
C TYR A 28 6.60 6.53 4.12
N ALA A 29 7.62 5.76 4.50
CA ALA A 29 7.55 4.85 5.65
C ALA A 29 7.26 5.60 6.96
N ASP A 30 7.86 6.78 7.14
CA ASP A 30 7.71 7.57 8.36
C ASP A 30 6.38 8.35 8.38
N TYR A 31 6.09 9.13 7.33
CA TYR A 31 4.85 9.90 7.23
C TYR A 31 3.60 9.03 7.08
N GLY A 32 3.71 7.88 6.41
CA GLY A 32 2.61 6.93 6.30
C GLY A 32 2.18 6.41 7.68
N THR A 33 3.10 6.22 8.62
CA THR A 33 2.71 5.81 9.99
C THR A 33 1.88 6.89 10.68
N TYR A 34 2.24 8.16 10.53
CA TYR A 34 1.46 9.28 11.05
C TYR A 34 0.11 9.42 10.33
N GLY A 35 0.07 9.17 9.02
CA GLY A 35 -1.15 9.13 8.23
C GLY A 35 -2.12 8.05 8.72
N LEU A 36 -1.62 6.85 9.07
CA LEU A 36 -2.43 5.80 9.69
C LEU A 36 -3.01 6.22 11.03
N LEU A 37 -2.19 6.84 11.90
CA LEU A 37 -2.65 7.35 13.18
C LEU A 37 -3.74 8.42 13.01
N ALA A 38 -3.51 9.40 12.14
CA ALA A 38 -4.48 10.43 11.82
C ALA A 38 -5.76 9.82 11.24
N GLY A 39 -5.64 8.85 10.34
CA GLY A 39 -6.78 8.15 9.76
C GLY A 39 -7.60 7.39 10.80
N THR A 40 -6.94 6.72 11.75
CA THR A 40 -7.61 6.06 12.87
C THR A 40 -8.36 7.07 13.74
N VAL A 41 -7.73 8.19 14.10
CA VAL A 41 -8.38 9.25 14.87
C VAL A 41 -9.60 9.80 14.13
N LEU A 42 -9.51 10.03 12.81
CA LEU A 42 -10.62 10.51 12.00
C LEU A 42 -11.77 9.50 11.91
N CYS A 43 -11.47 8.21 11.71
CA CYS A 43 -12.48 7.15 11.72
C CYS A 43 -13.18 7.02 13.09
N LEU A 44 -12.43 7.17 14.19
CA LEU A 44 -12.99 7.19 15.54
C LEU A 44 -13.85 8.44 15.78
N ALA A 45 -13.40 9.61 15.34
CA ALA A 45 -14.20 10.83 15.42
C ALA A 45 -15.53 10.69 14.65
N ALA A 46 -15.49 10.05 13.48
CA ALA A 46 -16.69 9.78 12.69
C ALA A 46 -17.73 8.99 13.50
N LEU A 47 -17.31 8.01 14.31
CA LEU A 47 -18.20 7.19 15.13
C LEU A 47 -19.09 8.03 16.07
N PHE A 48 -18.56 9.11 16.65
CA PHE A 48 -19.29 10.00 17.57
C PHE A 48 -20.16 11.04 16.85
N THR A 49 -19.81 11.37 15.61
CA THR A 49 -20.52 12.37 14.78
C THR A 49 -21.44 11.76 13.72
N ASN A 50 -21.62 10.43 13.75
CA ASN A 50 -22.39 9.73 12.74
C ASN A 50 -23.81 9.42 13.23
N PRO A 51 -24.83 10.22 12.84
CA PRO A 51 -26.20 10.00 13.27
C PRO A 51 -26.85 8.79 12.57
N VAL A 52 -26.38 8.42 11.39
CA VAL A 52 -26.94 7.33 10.57
C VAL A 52 -25.87 6.25 10.44
N PRO A 53 -26.09 5.03 10.99
CA PRO A 53 -25.12 3.94 10.93
C PRO A 53 -24.60 3.69 9.51
N ASP A 54 -23.34 3.25 9.40
CA ASP A 54 -22.79 2.80 8.11
C ASP A 54 -23.72 1.70 7.55
N PRO A 55 -24.21 1.78 6.31
CA PRO A 55 -25.15 0.77 5.82
C PRO A 55 -24.51 -0.62 5.69
N SER A 56 -23.17 -0.70 5.61
CA SER A 56 -22.41 -1.95 5.66
C SER A 56 -22.34 -2.50 7.09
N PHE A 57 -22.29 -1.63 8.09
CA PHE A 57 -22.16 -2.01 9.50
C PHE A 57 -23.20 -1.29 10.37
N PRO A 58 -24.51 -1.54 10.15
CA PRO A 58 -25.57 -0.81 10.85
C PRO A 58 -25.56 -1.07 12.37
N TRP A 59 -24.97 -2.19 12.77
CA TRP A 59 -24.74 -2.59 14.16
C TRP A 59 -23.57 -1.85 14.83
N PHE A 60 -22.69 -1.21 14.07
CA PHE A 60 -21.52 -0.51 14.59
C PHE A 60 -21.81 1.00 14.74
N THR A 61 -22.67 1.32 15.72
CA THR A 61 -23.05 2.70 16.03
C THR A 61 -23.03 2.96 17.53
N VAL A 62 -22.72 4.19 17.91
CA VAL A 62 -22.74 4.64 19.31
C VAL A 62 -24.19 4.96 19.73
N PRO A 63 -24.63 4.63 20.97
CA PRO A 63 -25.95 5.02 21.46
C PRO A 63 -26.18 6.53 21.36
N ALA A 64 -27.43 6.94 21.18
CA ALA A 64 -27.77 8.33 20.89
C ALA A 64 -27.28 9.31 21.98
N GLU A 65 -27.30 8.91 23.26
CA GLU A 65 -26.81 9.74 24.37
C GLU A 65 -25.30 10.08 24.32
N PHE A 66 -24.50 9.27 23.63
CA PHE A 66 -23.05 9.47 23.52
C PHE A 66 -22.63 10.08 22.18
N ARG A 67 -23.60 10.37 21.29
CA ARG A 67 -23.32 11.06 20.03
C ARG A 67 -23.20 12.55 20.27
N LEU A 68 -22.33 13.18 19.51
CA LEU A 68 -22.25 14.64 19.47
C LEU A 68 -23.48 15.18 18.74
N SER A 69 -24.03 16.31 19.21
CA SER A 69 -25.18 16.97 18.56
C SER A 69 -24.85 17.49 17.15
N TYR A 70 -23.57 17.52 16.79
CA TYR A 70 -23.10 17.90 15.48
C TYR A 70 -23.07 16.70 14.52
N ALA A 71 -23.77 16.82 13.39
CA ALA A 71 -23.74 15.87 12.29
C ALA A 71 -22.81 16.38 11.18
N GLN A 72 -21.79 15.59 10.83
CA GLN A 72 -20.86 15.95 9.77
C GLN A 72 -21.51 15.87 8.38
N PRO A 73 -21.05 16.70 7.41
CA PRO A 73 -21.31 16.47 6.00
C PRO A 73 -20.86 15.07 5.57
N ARG A 74 -21.46 14.57 4.48
CA ARG A 74 -21.19 13.23 3.94
C ARG A 74 -20.65 13.29 2.51
N ILE A 75 -19.82 12.31 2.19
CA ILE A 75 -19.42 11.97 0.82
C ILE A 75 -20.06 10.62 0.53
N GLU A 76 -21.10 10.64 -0.31
CA GLU A 76 -21.95 9.48 -0.57
C GLU A 76 -22.49 8.88 0.75
N HIS A 77 -22.10 7.65 1.08
CA HIS A 77 -22.64 6.89 2.20
C HIS A 77 -22.02 7.27 3.54
N TRP A 78 -20.88 7.96 3.56
CA TRP A 78 -20.04 8.10 4.76
C TRP A 78 -19.78 9.54 5.18
N PRO A 79 -19.61 9.82 6.49
CA PRO A 79 -19.11 11.11 6.97
C PRO A 79 -17.76 11.48 6.35
N VAL A 80 -17.51 12.78 6.18
CA VAL A 80 -16.25 13.29 5.61
C VAL A 80 -15.03 12.78 6.38
N THR A 81 -15.05 12.81 7.71
CA THR A 81 -13.91 12.32 8.51
C THR A 81 -13.66 10.83 8.31
N TYR A 82 -14.70 10.00 8.22
CA TYR A 82 -14.55 8.58 7.92
C TYR A 82 -13.94 8.38 6.53
N THR A 83 -14.44 9.09 5.52
CA THR A 83 -13.92 9.03 4.15
C THR A 83 -12.43 9.36 4.12
N LEU A 84 -12.03 10.49 4.70
CA LEU A 84 -10.62 10.88 4.75
C LEU A 84 -9.79 9.87 5.54
N GLY A 85 -10.32 9.38 6.66
CA GLY A 85 -9.63 8.42 7.51
C GLY A 85 -9.37 7.08 6.83
N ILE A 86 -10.35 6.53 6.12
CA ILE A 86 -10.21 5.26 5.43
C ILE A 86 -9.31 5.36 4.19
N TRP A 87 -9.31 6.50 3.49
CA TRP A 87 -8.35 6.74 2.40
C TRP A 87 -6.92 6.90 2.92
N LEU A 88 -6.73 7.54 4.07
CA LEU A 88 -5.44 7.54 4.76
C LEU A 88 -5.00 6.11 5.09
N TRP A 89 -5.90 5.25 5.57
CA TRP A 89 -5.57 3.84 5.76
C TRP A 89 -5.15 3.16 4.45
N VAL A 90 -5.91 3.32 3.37
CA VAL A 90 -5.60 2.73 2.06
C VAL A 90 -4.21 3.13 1.55
N PHE A 91 -3.88 4.43 1.57
CA PHE A 91 -2.63 4.93 1.03
C PHE A 91 -1.45 4.78 1.98
N CYS A 92 -1.68 4.72 3.29
CA CYS A 92 -0.62 4.68 4.28
C CYS A 92 -0.36 3.30 4.88
N LEU A 93 -1.29 2.34 4.81
CA LEU A 93 -1.06 0.96 5.28
C LEU A 93 0.19 0.31 4.66
N PRO A 94 0.51 0.51 3.37
CA PRO A 94 1.71 -0.09 2.78
C PRO A 94 3.02 0.39 3.43
N SER A 95 3.02 1.58 4.04
CA SER A 95 4.16 2.11 4.80
C SER A 95 4.56 1.22 5.98
N MET A 96 3.62 0.46 6.56
CA MET A 96 3.90 -0.45 7.68
C MET A 96 4.83 -1.59 7.28
N PHE A 97 4.71 -2.10 6.05
CA PHE A 97 5.61 -3.13 5.54
C PHE A 97 7.03 -2.59 5.37
N LEU A 98 7.18 -1.37 4.86
CA LEU A 98 8.47 -0.70 4.72
C LEU A 98 9.10 -0.39 6.08
N ARG A 99 8.31 0.14 7.02
CA ARG A 99 8.78 0.43 8.38
C ARG A 99 9.16 -0.85 9.13
N GLY A 100 8.36 -1.90 8.98
CA GLY A 100 8.64 -3.23 9.54
C GLY A 100 9.94 -3.81 8.98
N TYR A 101 10.14 -3.73 7.66
CA TYR A 101 11.40 -4.09 7.04
C TYR A 101 12.60 -3.32 7.61
N ARG A 102 12.50 -1.99 7.73
CA ARG A 102 13.58 -1.14 8.26
C ARG A 102 13.93 -1.48 9.71
N ARG A 103 12.92 -1.76 10.55
CA ARG A 103 13.09 -1.99 11.98
C ARG A 103 13.53 -3.42 12.31
N TYR A 104 12.99 -4.41 11.60
CA TYR A 104 13.13 -5.82 11.97
C TYR A 104 13.87 -6.66 10.92
N GLY A 105 14.04 -6.16 9.70
CA GLY A 105 14.66 -6.93 8.61
C GLY A 105 16.11 -7.34 8.90
N SER A 106 16.91 -6.45 9.49
CA SER A 106 18.29 -6.74 9.86
C SER A 106 18.40 -7.55 11.16
N VAL A 107 17.54 -7.28 12.15
CA VAL A 107 17.58 -7.88 13.48
C VAL A 107 17.11 -9.34 13.46
N ALA A 108 16.10 -9.66 12.65
CA ALA A 108 15.52 -11.00 12.58
C ALA A 108 16.14 -11.89 11.50
N GLY A 109 17.20 -11.43 10.81
CA GLY A 109 17.82 -12.17 9.70
C GLY A 109 16.86 -12.53 8.56
N THR A 110 15.72 -11.84 8.48
CA THR A 110 14.62 -12.24 7.60
C THR A 110 14.90 -11.77 6.18
N ASP A 111 14.66 -12.63 5.20
CA ASP A 111 14.77 -12.25 3.79
C ASP A 111 13.89 -11.01 3.52
N PRO A 112 14.43 -9.91 2.99
CA PRO A 112 13.68 -8.71 2.62
C PRO A 112 12.40 -9.00 1.83
N SER A 113 12.42 -10.06 1.00
CA SER A 113 11.26 -10.54 0.23
C SER A 113 10.05 -10.85 1.10
N VAL A 114 10.24 -11.22 2.37
CA VAL A 114 9.13 -11.48 3.29
C VAL A 114 8.35 -10.20 3.54
N TRP A 115 9.02 -9.14 3.98
CA TRP A 115 8.39 -7.87 4.28
C TRP A 115 7.89 -7.14 3.04
N LEU A 116 8.70 -7.13 1.99
CA LEU A 116 8.47 -6.28 0.83
C LEU A 116 7.67 -6.97 -0.27
N THR A 117 7.43 -8.27 -0.18
CA THR A 117 6.70 -9.02 -1.22
C THR A 117 5.67 -9.98 -0.63
N ALA A 118 6.10 -10.93 0.20
CA ALA A 118 5.20 -11.97 0.71
C ALA A 118 4.05 -11.37 1.54
N LEU A 119 4.37 -10.48 2.49
CA LEU A 119 3.35 -9.81 3.31
C LEU A 119 2.35 -8.99 2.47
N PRO A 120 2.76 -8.10 1.54
CA PRO A 120 1.83 -7.43 0.64
C PRO A 120 0.96 -8.38 -0.20
N VAL A 121 1.53 -9.47 -0.72
CA VAL A 121 0.78 -10.48 -1.50
C VAL A 121 -0.26 -11.19 -0.63
N THR A 122 0.14 -11.64 0.56
CA THR A 122 -0.77 -12.28 1.52
C THR A 122 -1.87 -11.31 1.96
N PHE A 123 -1.53 -10.05 2.20
CA PHE A 123 -2.50 -9.02 2.52
C PHE A 123 -3.49 -8.81 1.36
N MET A 124 -3.01 -8.72 0.12
CA MET A 124 -3.86 -8.61 -1.07
C MET A 124 -4.85 -9.77 -1.18
N LEU A 125 -4.38 -11.01 -0.99
CA LEU A 125 -5.23 -12.20 -1.00
C LEU A 125 -6.30 -12.09 0.10
N GLY A 126 -5.90 -11.79 1.33
CA GLY A 126 -6.81 -11.66 2.47
C GLY A 126 -7.90 -10.63 2.23
N VAL A 127 -7.54 -9.42 1.80
CA VAL A 127 -8.52 -8.36 1.54
C VAL A 127 -9.39 -8.66 0.32
N THR A 128 -8.84 -9.28 -0.73
CA THR A 128 -9.63 -9.68 -1.91
C THR A 128 -10.67 -10.73 -1.54
N THR A 129 -10.29 -11.73 -0.75
CA THR A 129 -11.20 -12.76 -0.25
C THR A 129 -12.24 -12.19 0.69
N TYR A 130 -11.82 -11.32 1.61
CA TYR A 130 -12.73 -10.61 2.50
C TYR A 130 -13.78 -9.81 1.71
N CYS A 131 -13.34 -9.00 0.74
CA CYS A 131 -14.22 -8.18 -0.08
C CYS A 131 -15.19 -9.00 -0.95
N ARG A 132 -14.79 -10.19 -1.41
CA ARG A 132 -15.65 -11.06 -2.22
C ARG A 132 -16.83 -11.63 -1.42
N PHE A 133 -16.54 -12.13 -0.22
CA PHE A 133 -17.46 -13.02 0.49
C PHE A 133 -18.14 -12.38 1.70
N PHE A 134 -17.47 -11.43 2.35
CA PHE A 134 -17.94 -10.88 3.62
C PHE A 134 -18.30 -9.40 3.54
N TRP A 135 -17.75 -8.65 2.58
CA TRP A 135 -18.04 -7.23 2.46
C TRP A 135 -19.48 -6.98 1.98
N PRO A 136 -20.30 -6.22 2.73
CA PRO A 136 -21.64 -5.84 2.32
C PRO A 136 -21.61 -4.94 1.09
N LYS A 137 -22.41 -5.26 0.07
CA LYS A 137 -22.51 -4.47 -1.15
C LYS A 137 -23.54 -3.37 -0.95
N LEU A 138 -23.06 -2.14 -0.90
CA LEU A 138 -23.89 -0.95 -0.76
C LEU A 138 -24.64 -0.68 -2.06
N HIS A 139 -25.89 -0.24 -1.99
CA HIS A 139 -26.64 0.17 -3.17
C HIS A 139 -27.15 1.61 -2.99
N PRO A 140 -26.86 2.54 -3.93
CA PRO A 140 -26.04 2.35 -5.14
C PRO A 140 -24.54 2.16 -4.84
N ALA A 141 -23.82 1.59 -5.82
CA ALA A 141 -22.37 1.47 -5.74
C ALA A 141 -21.71 2.84 -5.64
N SER A 142 -20.58 2.87 -4.95
CA SER A 142 -19.93 4.11 -4.51
C SER A 142 -18.54 4.20 -5.11
N TRP A 143 -18.25 5.28 -5.82
CA TRP A 143 -16.89 5.51 -6.35
C TRP A 143 -15.89 5.73 -5.21
N ASN A 144 -16.37 6.18 -4.05
CA ASN A 144 -15.59 6.42 -2.85
C ASN A 144 -15.35 5.14 -2.02
N ALA A 145 -15.76 3.96 -2.50
CA ALA A 145 -15.58 2.71 -1.77
C ALA A 145 -14.08 2.38 -1.63
N PRO A 146 -13.55 2.30 -0.39
CA PRO A 146 -12.12 2.16 -0.16
C PRO A 146 -11.64 0.76 -0.52
N SER A 147 -10.45 0.69 -1.11
CA SER A 147 -9.79 -0.60 -1.36
C SER A 147 -8.28 -0.44 -1.41
N TYR A 148 -7.57 -1.51 -1.08
CA TYR A 148 -6.10 -1.48 -1.02
C TYR A 148 -5.42 -1.65 -2.38
N THR A 149 -6.17 -1.91 -3.46
CA THR A 149 -5.62 -1.96 -4.83
C THR A 149 -6.60 -1.35 -5.84
N PHE A 150 -6.11 -0.76 -6.94
CA PHE A 150 -6.98 -0.22 -8.00
C PHE A 150 -7.93 -1.27 -8.60
N VAL A 151 -7.48 -2.52 -8.72
CA VAL A 151 -8.33 -3.61 -9.23
C VAL A 151 -9.43 -3.96 -8.23
N CYS A 152 -9.11 -4.00 -6.93
CA CYS A 152 -10.13 -4.15 -5.89
C CYS A 152 -11.07 -2.95 -5.83
N TRP A 153 -10.58 -1.73 -6.10
CA TRP A 153 -11.40 -0.52 -6.15
C TRP A 153 -12.47 -0.65 -7.24
N GLY A 154 -12.09 -1.12 -8.43
CA GLY A 154 -13.05 -1.39 -9.51
C GLY A 154 -14.17 -2.33 -9.09
N TYR A 155 -13.88 -3.34 -8.25
CA TYR A 155 -14.93 -4.19 -7.68
C TYR A 155 -15.80 -3.45 -6.68
N CYS A 156 -15.19 -2.73 -5.73
CA CYS A 156 -15.91 -1.99 -4.69
C CYS A 156 -16.77 -0.85 -5.26
N SER A 157 -16.38 -0.25 -6.39
CA SER A 157 -17.09 0.88 -7.01
C SER A 157 -18.17 0.48 -8.02
N SER A 158 -18.18 -0.78 -8.47
CA SER A 158 -19.14 -1.25 -9.48
C SER A 158 -19.87 -2.55 -9.14
N TYR A 159 -19.35 -3.33 -8.19
CA TYR A 159 -19.74 -4.71 -7.87
C TYR A 159 -19.71 -5.70 -9.04
N VAL A 160 -19.06 -5.36 -10.15
CA VAL A 160 -18.94 -6.25 -11.32
C VAL A 160 -17.95 -7.38 -11.00
N PRO A 161 -18.37 -8.67 -11.02
CA PRO A 161 -17.51 -9.79 -10.61
C PRO A 161 -16.20 -9.93 -11.37
N LEU A 162 -16.11 -9.38 -12.60
CA LEU A 162 -14.89 -9.34 -13.39
C LEU A 162 -13.71 -8.71 -12.62
N TRP A 163 -13.93 -7.58 -11.95
CA TRP A 163 -12.89 -6.90 -11.17
C TRP A 163 -12.36 -7.75 -10.02
N SER A 164 -13.27 -8.45 -9.33
CA SER A 164 -12.88 -9.36 -8.26
C SER A 164 -12.09 -10.58 -8.79
N ASN A 165 -12.45 -11.11 -9.96
CA ASN A 165 -11.67 -12.17 -10.60
C ASN A 165 -10.28 -11.67 -11.04
N LEU A 166 -10.19 -10.45 -11.55
CA LEU A 166 -8.92 -9.80 -11.88
C LEU A 166 -8.06 -9.57 -10.62
N ALA A 167 -8.67 -9.20 -9.49
CA ALA A 167 -7.94 -9.05 -8.24
C ALA A 167 -7.31 -10.38 -7.79
N TYR A 168 -8.04 -11.51 -7.90
CA TYR A 168 -7.48 -12.84 -7.67
C TYR A 168 -6.36 -13.19 -8.67
N ALA A 169 -6.49 -12.81 -9.94
CA ALA A 169 -5.44 -13.04 -10.93
C ALA A 169 -4.16 -12.26 -10.59
N VAL A 170 -4.27 -11.00 -10.18
CA VAL A 170 -3.13 -10.19 -9.71
C VAL A 170 -2.52 -10.80 -8.44
N ALA A 171 -3.35 -11.25 -7.50
CA ALA A 171 -2.88 -11.88 -6.27
C ALA A 171 -2.15 -13.21 -6.54
N LEU A 172 -2.65 -14.04 -7.46
CA LEU A 172 -1.99 -15.27 -7.91
C LEU A 172 -0.66 -14.98 -8.62
N PHE A 173 -0.61 -13.94 -9.44
CA PHE A 173 0.64 -13.44 -10.02
C PHE A 173 1.62 -12.99 -8.93
N GLY A 174 1.13 -12.35 -7.87
CA GLY A 174 1.88 -12.02 -6.67
C GLY A 174 2.48 -13.26 -5.99
N VAL A 175 1.72 -14.33 -5.84
CA VAL A 175 2.22 -15.61 -5.31
C VAL A 175 3.35 -16.16 -6.19
N GLY A 176 3.19 -16.14 -7.51
CA GLY A 176 4.25 -16.51 -8.45
C GLY A 176 5.50 -15.63 -8.27
N THR A 177 5.32 -14.34 -8.03
CA THR A 177 6.41 -13.39 -7.75
C THR A 177 7.15 -13.75 -6.46
N VAL A 178 6.45 -14.14 -5.39
CA VAL A 178 7.07 -14.63 -4.14
C VAL A 178 7.89 -15.88 -4.40
N VAL A 179 7.35 -16.85 -5.14
CA VAL A 179 8.07 -18.09 -5.50
C VAL A 179 9.33 -17.78 -6.32
N LEU A 180 9.25 -16.88 -7.29
CA LEU A 180 10.40 -16.44 -8.08
C LEU A 180 11.46 -15.73 -7.23
N ALA A 181 11.03 -14.94 -6.24
CA ALA A 181 11.92 -14.26 -5.30
C ALA A 181 12.68 -15.25 -4.43
N TYR A 182 12.00 -16.25 -3.89
CA TYR A 182 12.63 -17.32 -3.10
C TYR A 182 13.60 -18.17 -3.92
N ARG A 183 13.26 -18.46 -5.18
CA ARG A 183 14.12 -19.21 -6.12
C ARG A 183 15.25 -18.36 -6.73
N ARG A 184 15.41 -17.09 -6.36
CA ARG A 184 16.42 -16.16 -6.88
C ARG A 184 16.48 -16.12 -8.42
N SER A 185 15.31 -16.17 -9.06
CA SER A 185 15.22 -16.16 -10.52
C SER A 185 15.67 -14.82 -11.11
N LYS A 186 16.34 -14.86 -12.29
CA LYS A 186 16.71 -13.65 -13.05
C LYS A 186 15.52 -12.76 -13.44
N TRP A 187 14.32 -13.34 -13.52
CA TRP A 187 13.10 -12.63 -13.91
C TRP A 187 12.40 -11.92 -12.74
N VAL A 188 12.84 -12.15 -11.51
CA VAL A 188 12.15 -11.67 -10.31
C VAL A 188 11.96 -10.16 -10.30
N LYS A 189 12.95 -9.38 -10.77
CA LYS A 189 12.86 -7.92 -10.84
C LYS A 189 11.64 -7.46 -11.65
N HIS A 190 11.41 -8.09 -12.80
CA HIS A 190 10.29 -7.75 -13.68
C HIS A 190 8.96 -8.18 -13.05
N ALA A 191 8.91 -9.38 -12.47
CA ALA A 191 7.72 -9.85 -11.78
C ALA A 191 7.32 -8.93 -10.60
N LEU A 192 8.29 -8.51 -9.78
CA LEU A 192 8.08 -7.55 -8.69
C LEU A 192 7.55 -6.21 -9.17
N ALA A 193 8.14 -5.66 -10.24
CA ALA A 193 7.69 -4.39 -10.82
C ALA A 193 6.25 -4.50 -11.35
N THR A 194 5.94 -5.56 -12.11
CA THR A 194 4.59 -5.80 -12.64
C THR A 194 3.57 -5.95 -11.52
N PHE A 195 3.85 -6.78 -10.51
CA PHE A 195 2.94 -6.95 -9.38
C PHE A 195 2.76 -5.64 -8.62
N GLY A 196 3.86 -4.95 -8.33
CA GLY A 196 3.85 -3.69 -7.59
C GLY A 196 2.97 -2.63 -8.25
N VAL A 197 3.00 -2.52 -9.58
CA VAL A 197 2.12 -1.61 -10.34
C VAL A 197 0.66 -2.08 -10.29
N LEU A 198 0.40 -3.35 -10.56
CA LEU A 198 -0.97 -3.90 -10.60
C LEU A 198 -1.66 -3.87 -9.22
N ALA A 199 -0.88 -3.89 -8.14
CA ALA A 199 -1.37 -3.88 -6.77
C ALA A 199 -1.30 -2.48 -6.11
N LEU A 200 -1.10 -1.39 -6.85
CA LEU A 200 -1.08 -0.04 -6.25
C LEU A 200 -2.42 0.29 -5.56
N PRO A 201 -2.41 0.94 -4.39
CA PRO A 201 -1.24 1.42 -3.64
C PRO A 201 -0.53 0.34 -2.78
N LEU A 202 -1.15 -0.80 -2.49
CA LEU A 202 -0.55 -1.88 -1.69
C LEU A 202 0.81 -2.37 -2.20
N GLY A 203 1.05 -2.29 -3.50
CA GLY A 203 2.27 -2.72 -4.16
C GLY A 203 3.50 -1.82 -3.96
N ILE A 204 3.40 -0.67 -3.28
CA ILE A 204 4.52 0.26 -3.05
C ILE A 204 5.76 -0.43 -2.45
N PRO A 205 5.68 -1.27 -1.40
CA PRO A 205 6.84 -1.99 -0.85
C PRO A 205 7.48 -2.95 -1.85
N VAL A 206 6.68 -3.49 -2.78
CA VAL A 206 7.16 -4.43 -3.80
C VAL A 206 7.90 -3.69 -4.90
N LEU A 207 7.44 -2.50 -5.27
CA LEU A 207 8.16 -1.59 -6.17
C LEU A 207 9.51 -1.19 -5.58
N TYR A 208 9.56 -0.93 -4.27
CA TYR A 208 10.83 -0.69 -3.57
C TYR A 208 11.77 -1.90 -3.68
N GLU A 209 11.28 -3.13 -3.51
CA GLU A 209 12.10 -4.33 -3.66
C GLU A 209 12.58 -4.55 -5.11
N ALA A 210 11.72 -4.30 -6.10
CA ALA A 210 12.10 -4.34 -7.51
C ALA A 210 13.24 -3.35 -7.81
N TYR A 211 13.12 -2.14 -7.28
CA TYR A 211 14.13 -1.08 -7.42
C TYR A 211 15.44 -1.45 -6.72
N ARG A 212 15.39 -1.96 -5.49
CA ARG A 212 16.56 -2.41 -4.71
C ARG A 212 17.34 -3.49 -5.47
N ARG A 213 16.65 -4.49 -6.03
CA ARG A 213 17.27 -5.53 -6.86
C ARG A 213 17.83 -5.00 -8.17
N HIS A 214 17.21 -3.98 -8.75
CA HIS A 214 17.73 -3.32 -9.94
C HIS A 214 19.07 -2.63 -9.68
N ALA A 215 19.16 -1.89 -8.57
CA ALA A 215 20.37 -1.18 -8.16
C ALA A 215 21.53 -2.16 -7.91
N ILE A 216 21.29 -3.22 -7.13
CA ILE A 216 22.32 -4.25 -6.82
C ILE A 216 22.80 -4.96 -8.10
N GLY A 217 21.88 -5.35 -8.99
CA GLY A 217 22.25 -6.04 -10.23
C GLY A 217 22.92 -5.14 -11.28
N GLY A 218 22.86 -3.82 -11.10
CA GLY A 218 23.55 -2.84 -11.95
C GLY A 218 25.03 -2.63 -11.58
N GLU A 219 25.43 -2.96 -10.35
CA GLU A 219 26.83 -2.83 -9.87
C GLU A 219 27.71 -4.01 -10.29
N SER A 220 27.12 -5.10 -10.77
CA SER A 220 27.83 -6.33 -11.19
C SER A 220 28.07 -6.45 -12.70
N ARG A 221 28.03 -5.33 -13.45
CA ARG A 221 28.38 -5.24 -14.88
C ARG A 221 29.41 -4.14 -15.09
#